data_AF-G0X1X2-F1
#
_entry.id   AF-G0X1X2-F1
#
_cell.length_a   1.000
_cell.length_b   1.000
_cell.length_c   1.000
_cell.angle_alpha   90.00
_cell.angle_beta   90.00
_cell.angle_gamma   90.00
#
_symmetry.space_group_name_H-M   'P 1'
#
loop_
_entity.id
_entity.type
_entity.pdbx_description
1 polymer ?
#
loop_
_entity_poly.entity_id
_entity_poly.type
_entity_poly.pdbx_seq_one_letter_code
_entity_poly.pdbx_strand_id
1 'polypeptide(L)'
;LEKMREAFHPEKKQILVTHFAVSPSADQEIELTSETKSKAGGLATVTVQQFVDFDYVALGHIHTHHASPSETVRYSGSPVKFNIKEAKTKKGYYIVNVADKVETEFFEIQPQTDLVALAEEWETLIDPEFYQQRPLESAWFAIC
;
A
#
# COMPACT_ATOMS: atom_id res chain seq x y z
N LEU A 1 3.71 15.54 -16.40
CA LEU A 1 4.39 16.16 -15.24
C LEU A 1 4.98 17.52 -15.60
N GLU A 2 5.75 17.65 -16.69
CA GLU A 2 6.31 18.93 -17.15
C GLU A 2 5.28 20.07 -17.24
N LYS A 3 4.17 19.87 -17.96
CA LYS A 3 3.08 20.85 -18.04
C LYS A 3 2.44 21.21 -16.69
N MET A 4 2.48 20.31 -15.70
CA MET A 4 1.96 20.60 -14.36
C MET A 4 2.91 21.54 -13.62
N ARG A 5 4.23 21.37 -13.80
CA ARG A 5 5.27 22.21 -13.18
C ARG A 5 5.18 23.67 -13.63
N GLU A 6 4.78 23.90 -14.88
CA GLU A 6 4.53 25.25 -15.40
C GLU A 6 3.41 25.99 -14.64
N ALA A 7 2.50 25.24 -14.00
CA ALA A 7 1.39 25.79 -13.23
C ALA A 7 1.69 25.87 -11.72
N PHE A 8 2.90 25.55 -11.27
CA PHE A 8 3.26 25.61 -9.87
C PHE A 8 3.26 27.05 -9.36
N HIS A 9 2.64 27.24 -8.20
CA HIS A 9 2.68 28.51 -7.50
C HIS A 9 3.85 28.51 -6.51
N PRO A 10 4.80 29.45 -6.59
CA PRO A 10 6.04 29.42 -5.79
C PRO A 10 5.80 29.47 -4.28
N GLU A 11 4.69 30.08 -3.85
CA GLU A 11 4.32 30.19 -2.43
C GLU A 11 3.41 29.04 -1.93
N LYS A 12 3.16 28.01 -2.74
CA LYS A 12 2.29 26.88 -2.35
C LYS A 12 3.05 25.58 -2.35
N LYS A 13 2.59 24.65 -1.51
CA LYS A 13 3.00 23.25 -1.55
C LYS A 13 2.36 22.54 -2.73
N GLN A 14 3.18 21.81 -3.48
CA GLN A 14 2.77 21.06 -4.67
C GLN A 14 2.48 19.63 -4.26
N ILE A 15 1.19 19.31 -4.12
CA ILE A 15 0.72 17.98 -3.73
C ILE A 15 0.13 17.29 -4.95
N LEU A 16 0.60 16.08 -5.26
CA LEU A 16 0.03 15.26 -6.33
C LEU A 16 -0.75 14.09 -5.74
N VAL A 17 -1.91 13.80 -6.33
CA VAL A 17 -2.64 12.56 -6.10
C VAL A 17 -2.70 11.82 -7.44
N THR A 18 -2.25 10.57 -7.47
CA THR A 18 -2.20 9.80 -8.71
C THR A 18 -2.28 8.30 -8.46
N HIS A 19 -2.54 7.52 -9.49
CA HIS A 19 -2.74 6.07 -9.40
C HIS A 19 -1.85 5.36 -10.42
N PHE A 20 -0.60 5.11 -10.04
CA PHE A 20 0.39 4.41 -10.85
C PHE A 20 1.26 3.51 -9.98
N ALA A 21 1.79 2.45 -10.58
CA ALA A 21 2.91 1.70 -10.04
C ALA A 21 4.21 2.52 -10.23
N VAL A 22 4.83 2.90 -9.12
CA VAL A 22 6.03 3.74 -9.05
C VAL A 22 7.11 3.02 -8.26
N SER A 23 8.26 2.78 -8.88
CA SER A 23 9.39 2.12 -8.22
C SER A 23 10.42 3.12 -7.68
N PRO A 24 11.25 2.72 -6.70
CA PRO A 24 12.37 3.54 -6.24
C PRO A 24 13.43 3.75 -7.33
N SER A 25 13.63 2.75 -8.21
CA SER A 25 14.55 2.80 -9.35
C SER A 25 14.09 1.88 -10.48
N ALA A 26 14.72 2.00 -11.65
CA ALA A 26 14.38 1.18 -12.82
C ALA A 26 14.64 -0.33 -12.60
N ASP A 27 15.61 -0.66 -11.74
CA ASP A 27 16.05 -2.04 -11.49
C ASP A 27 15.36 -2.69 -10.29
N GLN A 28 14.53 -1.93 -9.55
CA GLN A 28 13.79 -2.44 -8.41
C GLN A 28 12.34 -2.74 -8.80
N GLU A 29 11.96 -4.02 -8.68
CA GLU A 29 10.57 -4.43 -8.80
C GLU A 29 9.78 -4.07 -7.53
N ILE A 30 8.53 -3.69 -7.73
CA ILE A 30 7.59 -3.43 -6.63
C ILE A 30 7.00 -4.78 -6.21
N GLU A 31 7.02 -5.06 -4.91
CA GLU A 31 6.34 -6.22 -4.38
C GLU A 31 4.83 -6.10 -4.57
N LEU A 32 4.26 -7.02 -5.35
CA LEU A 32 2.81 -7.12 -5.56
C LEU A 32 2.22 -8.12 -4.57
N THR A 33 1.22 -7.67 -3.83
CA THR A 33 0.54 -8.42 -2.78
C THR A 33 -0.79 -8.98 -3.26
N SER A 34 -1.61 -8.18 -3.94
CA SER A 34 -2.91 -8.56 -4.53
C SER A 34 -3.13 -8.01 -5.94
N GLU A 35 -2.21 -7.19 -6.42
CA GLU A 35 -2.31 -6.53 -7.71
C GLU A 35 -2.07 -7.53 -8.85
N THR A 36 -2.82 -7.37 -9.93
CA THR A 36 -2.57 -8.14 -11.16
C THR A 36 -1.35 -7.59 -11.90
N LYS A 37 -0.56 -8.46 -12.53
CA LYS A 37 0.51 -8.10 -13.47
C LYS A 37 -0.04 -7.54 -14.79
N SER A 38 -0.97 -6.59 -14.74
CA SER A 38 -1.55 -5.97 -15.92
C SER A 38 -0.63 -4.84 -16.39
N LYS A 39 0.42 -5.20 -17.14
CA LYS A 39 1.19 -4.22 -17.92
C LYS A 39 0.38 -3.84 -19.16
N ALA A 40 -0.61 -2.97 -19.01
CA ALA A 40 -1.32 -2.44 -20.18
C ALA A 40 -0.37 -1.53 -20.98
N GLY A 41 -0.04 -1.92 -22.21
CA GLY A 41 0.56 -1.03 -23.21
C GLY A 41 2.05 -0.71 -23.05
N GLY A 42 2.85 -1.56 -22.40
CA GLY A 42 4.32 -1.39 -22.38
C GLY A 42 4.83 -0.19 -21.59
N LEU A 43 4.01 0.40 -20.71
CA LEU A 43 4.45 1.44 -19.79
C LEU A 43 5.55 0.90 -18.88
N ALA A 44 6.75 1.41 -19.11
CA ALA A 44 7.89 1.26 -18.23
C ALA A 44 7.49 1.69 -16.81
N THR A 45 7.97 0.95 -15.81
CA THR A 45 7.82 1.31 -14.41
C THR A 45 8.22 2.78 -14.23
N VAL A 46 7.28 3.62 -13.79
CA VAL A 46 7.56 5.03 -13.50
C VAL A 46 8.48 5.04 -12.28
N THR A 47 9.56 5.81 -12.30
CA THR A 47 10.45 5.89 -11.15
C THR A 47 10.15 7.12 -10.32
N VAL A 48 10.50 7.05 -9.03
CA VAL A 48 10.31 8.15 -8.07
C VAL A 48 10.93 9.48 -8.52
N GLN A 49 12.00 9.44 -9.33
CA GLN A 49 12.69 10.63 -9.84
C GLN A 49 11.78 11.55 -10.67
N GLN A 50 10.69 11.03 -11.25
CA GLN A 50 9.76 11.87 -12.00
C GLN A 50 8.97 12.84 -11.09
N PHE A 51 8.93 12.56 -9.79
CA PHE A 51 8.09 13.26 -8.81
C PHE A 51 8.87 14.20 -7.87
N VAL A 52 10.16 14.42 -8.10
CA VAL A 52 11.05 15.19 -7.19
C VAL A 52 10.63 16.65 -6.98
N ASP A 53 9.86 17.24 -7.89
CA ASP A 53 9.42 18.64 -7.79
C ASP A 53 8.11 18.80 -6.99
N PHE A 54 7.51 17.70 -6.51
CA PHE A 54 6.34 17.75 -5.64
C PHE A 54 6.78 17.68 -4.17
N ASP A 55 6.15 18.48 -3.31
CA ASP A 55 6.36 18.39 -1.86
C ASP A 55 5.81 17.08 -1.28
N TYR A 56 4.76 16.53 -1.90
CA TYR A 56 4.22 15.22 -1.55
C TYR A 56 3.42 14.60 -2.70
N VAL A 57 3.50 13.27 -2.81
CA VAL A 57 2.72 12.49 -3.78
C VAL A 57 1.98 11.36 -3.05
N ALA A 58 0.66 11.44 -3.06
CA ALA A 58 -0.22 10.35 -2.64
C ALA A 58 -0.44 9.40 -3.82
N LEU A 59 0.18 8.23 -3.75
CA LEU A 59 0.02 7.16 -4.73
C LEU A 59 -1.11 6.21 -4.34
N GLY A 60 -1.90 5.82 -5.32
CA GLY A 60 -2.72 4.60 -5.31
C GLY A 60 -2.16 3.55 -6.27
N HIS A 61 -2.74 2.34 -6.25
CA HIS A 61 -2.43 1.12 -7.04
C HIS A 61 -1.87 0.00 -6.18
N ILE A 62 -0.84 0.28 -5.38
CA ILE A 62 -0.20 -0.73 -4.52
C ILE A 62 -0.90 -0.76 -3.16
N HIS A 63 -1.20 -1.96 -2.67
CA HIS A 63 -2.01 -2.29 -1.51
C HIS A 63 -1.19 -2.42 -0.22
N THR A 64 0.12 -2.23 -0.30
CA THR A 64 1.01 -2.15 0.87
C THR A 64 1.69 -0.79 0.95
N HIS A 65 1.70 -0.18 2.14
CA HIS A 65 2.40 1.08 2.37
C HIS A 65 3.92 0.92 2.38
N HIS A 66 4.42 -0.31 2.60
CA HIS A 66 5.85 -0.63 2.59
C HIS A 66 6.49 -0.50 1.19
N ALA A 67 5.68 -0.50 0.13
CA ALA A 67 6.15 -0.29 -1.24
C ALA A 67 6.37 1.19 -1.59
N SER A 68 6.18 2.11 -0.63
CA SER A 68 6.40 3.54 -0.86
C SER A 68 7.85 3.80 -1.28
N PRO A 69 8.10 4.44 -2.43
CA PRO A 69 9.45 4.61 -2.94
C PRO A 69 10.28 5.69 -2.21
N SER A 70 9.64 6.59 -1.44
CA SER A 70 10.32 7.55 -0.58
C SER A 70 9.41 8.04 0.56
N GLU A 71 9.95 8.89 1.43
CA GLU A 71 9.18 9.51 2.51
C GLU A 71 8.15 10.54 2.03
N THR A 72 8.27 11.04 0.79
CA THR A 72 7.39 12.05 0.19
C THR A 72 6.54 11.52 -0.96
N VAL A 73 6.83 10.31 -1.45
CA VAL A 73 6.07 9.64 -2.52
C VAL A 73 5.60 8.31 -1.95
N ARG A 74 4.32 8.25 -1.55
CA ARG A 74 3.83 7.17 -0.69
C ARG A 74 2.59 6.48 -1.21
N TYR A 75 2.56 5.17 -1.02
CA TYR A 75 1.34 4.38 -1.00
C TYR A 75 0.79 4.35 0.42
N SER A 76 -0.51 4.61 0.59
CA SER A 76 -1.20 4.25 1.85
C SER A 76 -1.45 2.74 1.96
N GLY A 77 -1.44 2.04 0.82
CA GLY A 77 -1.98 0.70 0.71
C GLY A 77 -3.51 0.70 0.66
N SER A 78 -4.07 -0.51 0.64
CA SER A 78 -5.51 -0.73 0.76
C SER A 78 -5.97 -0.59 2.22
N PRO A 79 -7.24 -0.22 2.46
CA PRO A 79 -7.78 -0.14 3.83
C PRO A 79 -8.06 -1.53 4.44
N VAL A 80 -8.15 -2.57 3.63
CA VAL A 80 -8.41 -3.97 4.02
C VAL A 80 -7.48 -4.93 3.30
N LYS A 81 -7.36 -6.17 3.78
CA LYS A 81 -6.50 -7.21 3.21
C LYS A 81 -7.24 -7.95 2.09
N PHE A 82 -6.68 -7.95 0.87
CA PHE A 82 -7.31 -8.61 -0.29
C PHE A 82 -6.67 -9.95 -0.66
N ASN A 83 -5.45 -10.22 -0.16
CA ASN A 83 -4.73 -11.45 -0.43
C ASN A 83 -4.04 -11.98 0.84
N ILE A 84 -3.80 -13.29 0.88
CA ILE A 84 -3.14 -13.98 1.98
C ILE A 84 -1.76 -13.43 2.32
N LYS A 85 -1.03 -12.91 1.32
CA LYS A 85 0.26 -12.23 1.52
C LYS A 85 0.16 -10.99 2.41
N GLU A 86 -1.02 -10.39 2.48
CA GLU A 86 -1.30 -9.21 3.30
C GLU A 86 -1.75 -9.57 4.73
N ALA A 87 -1.91 -10.85 5.07
CA ALA A 87 -2.41 -11.32 6.36
C ALA A 87 -1.63 -10.75 7.56
N LYS A 88 -0.32 -10.54 7.39
CA LYS A 88 0.57 -10.01 8.42
C LYS A 88 0.80 -8.49 8.33
N THR A 89 0.27 -7.85 7.30
CA THR A 89 0.50 -6.43 7.04
C THR A 89 -0.54 -5.57 7.74
N LYS A 90 -0.07 -4.53 8.43
CA LYS A 90 -0.94 -3.51 9.01
C LYS A 90 -1.55 -2.64 7.92
N LYS A 91 -2.87 -2.48 7.96
CA LYS A 91 -3.60 -1.57 7.06
C LYS A 91 -3.77 -0.23 7.74
N GLY A 92 -3.89 0.83 6.95
CA GLY A 92 -3.94 2.17 7.51
C GLY A 92 -3.98 3.26 6.45
N TYR A 93 -3.83 4.48 6.92
CA TYR A 93 -3.82 5.68 6.10
C TYR A 93 -2.81 6.68 6.65
N TYR A 94 -2.36 7.60 5.80
CA TYR A 94 -1.54 8.72 6.23
C TYR A 94 -2.43 9.94 6.48
N ILE A 95 -2.24 10.60 7.62
CA ILE A 95 -2.62 12.00 7.78
C ILE A 95 -1.43 12.84 7.28
N VAL A 96 -1.69 13.68 6.30
CA VAL A 96 -0.69 14.55 5.68
C VAL A 96 -0.98 15.99 6.12
N ASN A 97 -0.11 16.54 6.96
CA ASN A 97 -0.20 17.91 7.42
C ASN A 97 0.60 18.82 6.45
N VAL A 98 -0.07 19.80 5.85
CA VAL A 98 0.51 20.68 4.83
C VAL A 98 0.56 22.10 5.39
N ALA A 99 1.73 22.50 5.87
CA ALA A 99 2.04 23.84 6.33
C ALA A 99 3.35 24.33 5.66
N ASP A 100 4.25 24.98 6.40
CA ASP A 100 5.58 25.37 5.91
C ASP A 100 6.41 24.15 5.46
N LYS A 101 6.20 23.01 6.12
CA LYS A 101 6.69 21.68 5.75
C LYS A 101 5.50 20.74 5.54
N VAL A 102 5.72 19.69 4.76
CA VAL A 102 4.78 18.57 4.67
C VAL A 102 5.23 17.49 5.65
N GLU A 103 4.35 17.13 6.57
CA GLU A 103 4.58 16.07 7.56
C GLU A 103 3.54 14.98 7.38
N THR A 104 3.95 13.74 7.67
CA THR A 104 3.09 12.57 7.51
C THR A 104 3.13 11.70 8.74
N GLU A 105 1.97 11.20 9.13
CA GLU A 105 1.82 10.24 10.22
C GLU A 105 0.90 9.11 9.75
N PHE A 106 1.31 7.86 9.98
CA PHE A 106 0.54 6.68 9.60
C PHE A 106 -0.36 6.25 10.76
N PHE A 107 -1.64 6.09 10.47
CA PHE A 107 -2.63 5.60 11.41
C PHE A 107 -3.10 4.21 10.98
N GLU A 108 -2.99 3.26 11.89
CA GLU A 108 -3.44 1.89 11.66
C GLU A 108 -4.98 1.82 11.70
N ILE A 109 -5.56 1.17 10.69
CA ILE A 109 -6.97 0.79 10.67
C ILE A 109 -7.11 -0.56 11.38
N GLN A 110 -7.99 -0.62 12.37
CA GLN A 110 -8.43 -1.89 12.97
C GLN A 110 -9.66 -2.38 12.20
N PRO A 111 -9.54 -3.40 11.32
CA PRO A 111 -10.69 -3.91 10.59
C PRO A 111 -11.64 -4.65 11.55
N GLN A 112 -12.95 -4.55 11.29
CA GLN A 112 -13.95 -5.30 12.06
C GLN A 112 -13.81 -6.82 11.88
N THR A 113 -13.43 -7.25 10.69
CA THR A 113 -13.18 -8.66 10.36
C THR A 113 -11.86 -8.75 9.63
N ASP A 114 -10.85 -9.31 10.29
CA ASP A 114 -9.48 -9.38 9.76
C ASP A 114 -9.21 -10.69 9.00
N LEU A 115 -8.18 -10.71 8.15
CA LEU A 115 -7.73 -11.91 7.45
C LEU A 115 -6.62 -12.62 8.26
N VAL A 116 -6.89 -13.85 8.65
CA VAL A 116 -5.97 -14.76 9.36
C VAL A 116 -5.51 -15.86 8.41
N ALA A 117 -4.20 -15.92 8.16
CA ALA A 117 -3.57 -17.00 7.44
C ALA A 117 -3.24 -18.16 8.40
N LEU A 118 -3.75 -19.36 8.11
CA LEU A 118 -3.45 -20.59 8.83
C LEU A 118 -2.49 -21.42 7.99
N ALA A 119 -1.38 -21.84 8.60
CA ALA A 119 -0.36 -22.68 7.98
C ALA A 119 0.06 -23.74 9.00
N GLU A 120 -0.55 -24.91 8.90
CA GLU A 120 -0.34 -26.06 9.78
C GLU A 120 -0.53 -27.34 8.96
N GLU A 121 -0.12 -28.49 9.51
CA GLU A 121 -0.40 -29.80 8.91
C GLU A 121 -1.91 -30.08 8.83
N TRP A 122 -2.32 -30.90 7.86
CA TRP A 122 -3.73 -31.20 7.61
C TRP A 122 -4.44 -31.74 8.85
N GLU A 123 -3.80 -32.65 9.60
CA GLU A 123 -4.32 -33.24 10.82
C GLU A 123 -4.63 -32.18 11.89
N THR A 124 -3.78 -31.15 11.99
CA THR A 124 -3.98 -30.03 12.91
C THR A 124 -5.11 -29.13 12.45
N LEU A 125 -5.20 -28.84 11.15
CA LEU A 125 -6.23 -27.97 10.59
C LEU A 125 -7.65 -28.52 10.77
N ILE A 126 -7.81 -29.85 10.74
CA ILE A 126 -9.11 -30.50 10.92
C ILE A 126 -9.45 -30.83 12.37
N ASP A 127 -8.51 -30.64 13.32
CA ASP A 127 -8.73 -30.89 14.74
C ASP A 127 -9.72 -29.85 15.31
N PRO A 128 -10.89 -30.29 15.84
CA PRO A 128 -11.84 -29.41 16.50
C PRO A 128 -11.24 -28.57 17.62
N GLU A 129 -10.30 -29.13 18.40
CA GLU A 129 -9.67 -28.38 19.49
C GLU A 129 -8.82 -27.22 18.94
N PHE A 130 -8.17 -27.42 17.79
CA PHE A 130 -7.34 -26.40 17.15
C PHE A 130 -8.17 -25.25 16.56
N TYR A 131 -9.17 -25.54 15.70
CA TYR A 131 -9.88 -24.48 15.00
C TYR A 131 -10.92 -23.77 15.90
N GLN A 132 -11.44 -24.41 16.94
CA GLN A 132 -12.35 -23.75 17.91
C GLN A 132 -11.65 -22.68 18.75
N GLN A 133 -10.32 -22.73 18.87
CA GLN A 133 -9.53 -21.68 19.54
C GLN A 133 -9.34 -20.41 18.68
N ARG A 134 -9.84 -20.41 17.44
CA ARG A 134 -9.69 -19.30 16.50
C ARG A 134 -10.86 -18.32 16.61
N PRO A 135 -10.69 -17.06 16.16
CA PRO A 135 -11.76 -16.06 16.14
C PRO A 135 -12.82 -16.35 15.05
N LEU A 136 -13.54 -17.47 15.18
CA LEU A 136 -14.44 -18.01 14.14
C LEU A 136 -15.53 -17.04 13.70
N GLU A 137 -15.99 -16.16 14.60
CA GLU A 137 -17.06 -15.19 14.35
C GLU A 137 -16.55 -13.78 13.98
N SER A 138 -15.23 -13.57 13.97
CA SER A 138 -14.65 -12.22 13.79
C SER A 138 -13.42 -12.19 12.88
N ALA A 139 -13.17 -13.25 12.11
CA ALA A 139 -12.08 -13.29 11.14
C ALA A 139 -12.44 -14.07 9.87
N TRP A 140 -11.82 -13.66 8.76
CA TRP A 140 -11.70 -14.43 7.54
C TRP A 140 -10.49 -15.34 7.65
N PHE A 141 -10.62 -16.60 7.24
CA PHE A 141 -9.52 -17.56 7.25
C PHE A 141 -9.08 -17.89 5.83
N ALA A 142 -7.76 -17.96 5.65
CA ALA A 142 -7.15 -18.52 4.45
C ALA A 142 -6.15 -19.60 4.88
N ILE A 143 -6.21 -20.76 4.23
CA ILE A 143 -5.32 -21.90 4.49
C ILE A 143 -4.18 -21.85 3.47
N CYS A 144 -2.94 -21.95 3.94
CA CYS A 144 -1.71 -21.85 3.14
C CYS A 144 -0.98 -23.18 3.09
#